data_AF-A0AAI9TYD8-F1
#
_entry.id   AF-A0AAI9TYD8-F1
#
_cell.length_a   1.000
_cell.length_b   1.000
_cell.length_c   1.000
_cell.angle_alpha   90.00
_cell.angle_beta   90.00
_cell.angle_gamma   90.00
#
_symmetry.space_group_name_H-M   'P 1'
#
loop_
_entity.id
_entity.type
_entity.pdbx_description
1 polymer ?
#
loop_
_entity_poly.entity_id
_entity_poly.type
_entity_poly.pdbx_seq_one_letter_code
_entity_poly.pdbx_strand_id
1 'polypeptide(L)'
;MYKTRLRSWGLEKKLKESEALHIAQLKGEREAMGKKTEFYIRNQRVHWERVARYLERRPDLRHKLRASAKTPANAGLDIICRTPSPSLELPAFIGGPPEVRLPEEMLRIFKGYFEGGLEGGWAIEEDMIHGFDDEFGQLRVIEMRTDLDNAITLLGTNKLEAAFYALNSGLDSLEHSIKEQDPLLFYILSYRTMQLGPEISDTVVTFIHRMHVTILGPSHPLALVWTRFRSLSLELRSRTLSIMAGSSVQLLKGQQGVLNRVVALALGSTSNILDRPGEVDVNQYSELLLKYSAASEAHWAAGNYQNSCECLSVVAGIFSWGQAYEVAKESLAHAHYLIQKRHHKGNPVRPWLLLELSHYAVMARRLYQTGSVDEAIAYGCKAYEHAAGHLQRQPKHQLLRAIRNLIDLYRSAGRKDEAERWCDILIANMSRKGQA
;
A
#
# COMPACT_ATOMS: atom_id res chain seq x y z
N MET A 1 7.34 3.82 41.50
CA MET A 1 6.99 2.84 40.44
C MET A 1 6.11 3.41 39.32
N TYR A 2 5.02 4.13 39.59
CA TYR A 2 4.11 4.64 38.52
C TYR A 2 4.74 5.74 37.62
N LYS A 3 5.51 6.66 38.19
CA LYS A 3 6.16 7.76 37.45
C LYS A 3 7.25 7.29 36.48
N THR A 4 7.93 6.19 36.78
CA THR A 4 8.96 5.60 35.92
C THR A 4 8.32 4.93 34.70
N ARG A 5 7.18 4.25 34.89
CA ARG A 5 6.38 3.66 33.79
C ARG A 5 5.73 4.71 32.89
N LEU A 6 5.22 5.81 33.48
CA LEU A 6 4.72 6.94 32.70
C LEU A 6 5.80 7.59 31.81
N ARG A 7 7.05 7.65 32.30
CA ARG A 7 8.19 8.09 31.47
C ARG A 7 8.55 7.09 30.38
N SER A 8 8.56 5.79 30.66
CA SER A 8 8.84 4.76 29.64
C SER A 8 7.75 4.66 28.57
N TRP A 9 6.52 5.07 28.89
CA TRP A 9 5.40 5.17 27.93
C TRP A 9 5.31 6.53 27.23
N GLY A 10 6.26 7.44 27.47
CA GLY A 10 6.26 8.77 26.85
C GLY A 10 5.17 9.72 27.36
N LEU A 11 4.34 9.31 28.32
CA LEU A 11 3.20 10.05 28.87
C LEU A 11 3.65 11.11 29.89
N GLU A 12 4.47 12.06 29.45
CA GLU A 12 4.87 13.19 30.27
C GLU A 12 3.84 14.32 30.21
N LYS A 13 3.26 14.67 31.36
CA LYS A 13 2.31 15.79 31.47
C LYS A 13 2.96 17.16 31.17
N LYS A 14 4.29 17.27 31.13
CA LYS A 14 4.99 18.55 30.98
C LYS A 14 5.42 18.75 29.52
N LEU A 15 5.08 19.92 28.97
CA LEU A 15 5.56 20.38 27.67
C LEU A 15 7.03 20.79 27.80
N LYS A 16 7.92 20.23 26.97
CA LYS A 16 9.35 20.59 26.97
C LYS A 16 9.59 21.88 26.20
N GLU A 17 10.69 22.57 26.51
CA GLU A 17 11.08 23.82 25.85
C GLU A 17 11.28 23.64 24.34
N SER A 18 12.00 22.58 23.94
CA SER A 18 12.23 22.23 22.54
C SER A 18 10.94 21.91 21.78
N GLU A 19 10.00 21.20 22.43
CA GLU A 19 8.70 20.88 21.85
C GLU A 19 7.84 22.14 21.64
N ALA A 20 7.82 23.05 22.62
CA ALA A 20 7.07 24.31 22.53
C ALA A 20 7.60 25.24 21.43
N LEU A 21 8.93 25.35 21.30
CA LEU A 21 9.57 26.16 20.26
C LEU A 21 9.31 25.61 18.86
N HIS A 22 9.40 24.29 18.68
CA HIS A 22 9.17 23.65 17.39
C HIS A 22 7.71 23.79 16.94
N ILE A 23 6.75 23.58 17.84
CA ILE A 23 5.31 23.81 17.55
C ILE A 23 5.04 25.26 17.15
N ALA A 24 5.69 26.23 17.80
CA ALA A 24 5.53 27.65 17.46
C ALA A 24 6.10 28.00 16.08
N GLN A 25 7.23 27.40 15.70
CA GLN A 25 7.80 27.55 14.37
C GLN A 25 6.88 26.97 13.29
N LEU A 26 6.47 25.70 13.46
CA LEU A 26 5.56 25.01 12.53
C LEU A 26 4.23 25.76 12.37
N LYS A 27 3.73 26.35 13.46
CA LYS A 27 2.54 27.19 13.40
C LYS A 27 2.75 28.43 12.53
N GLY A 28 3.85 29.16 12.73
CA GLY A 28 4.16 30.37 11.96
C GLY A 28 4.32 30.09 10.47
N GLU A 29 5.02 29.02 10.11
CA GLU A 29 5.19 28.58 8.72
C GLU A 29 3.84 28.24 8.08
N ARG A 30 2.94 27.58 8.82
CA ARG A 30 1.63 27.17 8.30
C ARG A 30 0.59 28.29 8.27
N GLU A 31 0.64 29.23 9.21
CA GLU A 31 -0.17 30.45 9.17
C GLU A 31 0.23 31.34 7.99
N ALA A 32 1.53 31.43 7.67
CA ALA A 32 2.01 32.12 6.46
C ALA A 32 1.46 31.48 5.17
N MET A 33 1.20 30.18 5.18
CA MET A 33 0.55 29.43 4.09
C MET A 33 -0.99 29.42 4.18
N GLY A 34 -1.61 30.08 5.16
CA GLY A 34 -3.06 30.13 5.34
C GLY A 34 -3.72 28.80 5.76
N LYS A 35 -2.94 27.83 6.26
CA LYS A 35 -3.45 26.49 6.62
C LYS A 35 -3.85 26.41 8.09
N LYS A 36 -5.00 25.79 8.38
CA LYS A 36 -5.40 25.43 9.76
C LYS A 36 -4.43 24.38 10.33
N THR A 37 -4.22 24.37 11.66
CA THR A 37 -3.21 23.54 12.32
C THR A 37 -3.72 22.84 13.58
N GLU A 38 -3.33 21.58 13.75
CA GLU A 38 -3.39 20.80 14.99
C GLU A 38 -2.03 20.19 15.30
N PHE A 39 -1.69 20.13 16.59
CA PHE A 39 -0.42 19.59 17.06
C PHE A 39 -0.67 18.35 17.92
N TYR A 40 0.20 17.35 17.76
CA TYR A 40 0.24 16.16 18.59
C TYR A 40 1.67 15.97 19.09
N ILE A 41 1.85 15.64 20.36
CA ILE A 41 3.13 15.22 20.92
C ILE A 41 2.93 13.80 21.40
N ARG A 42 3.68 12.83 20.86
CA ARG A 42 3.54 11.41 21.22
C ARG A 42 2.09 10.93 21.16
N ASN A 43 1.44 11.22 20.02
CA ASN A 43 0.02 10.96 19.75
C ASN A 43 -1.00 11.63 20.70
N GLN A 44 -0.60 12.58 21.55
CA GLN A 44 -1.52 13.36 22.36
C GLN A 44 -1.76 14.74 21.77
N ARG A 45 -3.04 15.09 21.55
CA ARG A 45 -3.42 16.40 21.04
C ARG A 45 -2.96 17.52 21.99
N VAL A 46 -2.25 18.49 21.44
CA VAL A 46 -1.80 19.69 22.15
C VAL A 46 -2.53 20.91 21.60
N HIS A 47 -3.35 21.50 22.46
CA HIS A 47 -4.04 22.76 22.18
C HIS A 47 -3.05 23.93 22.10
N TRP A 48 -3.17 24.76 21.07
CA TRP A 48 -2.29 25.92 20.88
C TRP A 48 -2.30 26.87 22.08
N GLU A 49 -3.44 27.05 22.74
CA GLU A 49 -3.59 27.92 23.91
C GLU A 49 -2.68 27.50 25.07
N ARG A 50 -2.31 26.22 25.12
CA ARG A 50 -1.37 25.69 26.11
C ARG A 50 0.07 26.07 25.78
N VAL A 51 0.43 26.04 24.49
CA VAL A 51 1.76 26.44 24.00
C VAL A 51 1.93 27.96 24.07
N ALA A 52 0.91 28.72 23.65
CA ALA A 52 0.88 30.17 23.75
C ALA A 52 1.08 30.65 25.20
N ARG A 53 0.32 30.10 26.16
CA ARG A 53 0.49 30.39 27.60
C ARG A 53 1.87 30.01 28.12
N TYR A 54 2.47 28.94 27.59
CA TYR A 54 3.83 28.55 27.97
C TYR A 54 4.87 29.57 27.48
N LEU A 55 4.74 30.06 26.24
CA LEU A 55 5.61 31.08 25.65
C LEU A 55 5.38 32.48 26.22
N GLU A 56 4.17 32.78 26.69
CA GLU A 56 3.87 34.03 27.42
C GLU A 56 4.57 34.08 28.78
N ARG A 57 4.64 32.94 29.48
CA ARG A 57 5.32 32.84 30.78
C ARG A 57 6.84 32.87 30.68
N ARG A 58 7.40 32.67 29.48
CA ARG A 58 8.84 32.55 29.20
C ARG A 58 9.25 33.42 28.01
N PRO A 59 9.36 34.76 28.20
CA PRO A 59 9.68 35.70 27.14
C PRO A 59 11.09 35.50 26.56
N ASP A 60 12.01 34.91 27.33
CA ASP A 60 13.35 34.48 26.92
C ASP A 60 13.32 33.55 25.69
N LEU A 61 12.30 32.70 25.57
CA LEU A 61 12.13 31.77 24.46
C LEU A 61 11.66 32.45 23.16
N ARG A 62 10.96 33.57 23.25
CA ARG A 62 10.53 34.36 22.08
C ARG A 62 11.72 35.02 21.38
N HIS A 63 12.79 35.31 22.11
CA HIS A 63 14.04 35.81 21.54
C HIS A 63 14.82 34.69 20.83
N LYS A 64 14.83 33.47 21.39
CA LYS A 64 15.41 32.28 20.74
C LYS A 64 14.68 31.92 19.44
N LEU A 65 13.35 32.01 19.41
CA LEU A 65 12.55 31.73 18.20
C LEU A 65 12.90 32.71 17.05
N ARG A 66 13.12 33.99 17.37
CA ARG A 66 13.55 35.00 16.38
C ARG A 66 14.99 34.78 15.89
N ALA A 67 15.86 34.24 16.74
CA ALA A 67 17.26 33.95 16.38
C ALA A 67 17.42 32.62 15.61
N SER A 68 16.51 31.66 15.79
CA SER A 68 16.61 30.28 15.27
C SER A 68 16.02 30.06 13.87
N ALA A 69 15.63 31.11 13.15
CA ALA A 69 14.98 31.03 11.83
C ALA A 69 15.86 30.43 10.70
N LYS A 70 17.03 29.85 11.01
CA LYS A 70 18.00 29.33 10.03
C LYS A 70 18.52 27.92 10.32
N THR A 71 17.88 27.12 11.17
CA THR A 71 18.36 25.75 11.42
C THR A 71 17.21 24.75 11.53
N PRO A 72 17.05 23.83 10.56
CA PRO A 72 16.19 22.68 10.71
C PRO A 72 16.98 21.58 11.40
N ALA A 73 16.83 21.44 12.71
CA ALA A 73 17.32 20.26 13.40
C ALA A 73 16.46 20.00 14.63
N ASN A 74 15.59 19.00 14.55
CA ASN A 74 15.23 18.16 15.70
C ASN A 74 14.51 16.90 15.19
N ALA A 75 15.25 16.05 14.48
CA ALA A 75 14.85 14.69 14.05
C ALA A 75 14.63 13.69 15.23
N GLY A 76 14.40 14.19 16.45
CA GLY A 76 14.19 13.38 17.65
C GLY A 76 12.99 13.80 18.49
N LEU A 77 12.15 14.72 17.98
CA LEU A 77 10.93 15.13 18.66
C LEU A 77 9.72 14.50 17.97
N ASP A 78 9.03 13.61 18.68
CA ASP A 78 7.76 12.99 18.26
C ASP A 78 6.62 14.02 18.30
N ILE A 79 6.65 14.96 17.35
CA ILE A 79 5.70 16.07 17.19
C ILE A 79 5.09 15.97 15.80
N ILE A 80 3.79 15.76 15.74
CA ILE A 80 3.02 15.72 14.50
C ILE A 80 2.25 17.04 14.37
N CYS A 81 2.47 17.77 13.28
CA CYS A 81 1.69 18.96 12.93
C CYS A 81 0.87 18.68 11.68
N ARG A 82 -0.47 18.70 11.80
CA ARG A 82 -1.38 18.40 10.68
C ARG A 82 -2.46 19.46 10.50
N THR A 83 -3.07 19.50 9.32
CA THR A 83 -4.35 20.21 9.14
C THR A 83 -5.43 19.46 9.94
N PRO A 84 -6.29 20.13 10.74
CA PRO A 84 -7.44 19.45 11.33
C PRO A 84 -8.23 18.79 10.22
N SER A 85 -8.55 17.51 10.39
CA SER A 85 -9.48 16.82 9.48
C SER A 85 -10.76 17.66 9.39
N PRO A 86 -11.34 17.86 8.20
CA PRO A 86 -12.57 18.62 8.07
C PRO A 86 -13.60 18.06 9.04
N SER A 87 -14.29 18.94 9.77
CA SER A 87 -15.45 18.53 10.54
C SER A 87 -16.43 17.90 9.56
N LEU A 88 -16.59 16.58 9.65
CA LEU A 88 -17.62 15.86 8.92
C LEU A 88 -18.97 16.21 9.56
N GLU A 89 -19.40 17.46 9.43
CA GLU A 89 -20.82 17.81 9.46
C GLU A 89 -21.40 17.23 8.16
N LEU A 90 -21.57 15.92 8.18
CA LEU A 90 -22.23 15.19 7.12
C LEU A 90 -23.63 15.79 6.96
N PRO A 91 -24.04 16.25 5.76
CA PRO A 91 -25.43 16.59 5.51
C PRO A 91 -26.31 15.43 5.97
N ALA A 92 -27.46 15.76 6.57
CA ALA A 92 -28.41 14.79 7.10
C ALA A 92 -28.63 13.66 6.08
N PHE A 93 -28.35 12.45 6.53
CA PHE A 93 -28.45 11.18 5.83
C PHE A 93 -29.57 11.11 4.80
N ILE A 94 -29.29 10.52 3.63
CA ILE A 94 -30.34 9.83 2.90
C ILE A 94 -30.74 8.65 3.79
N GLY A 95 -31.92 8.72 4.42
CA GLY A 95 -32.52 7.57 5.09
C GLY A 95 -32.62 6.42 4.10
N GLY A 96 -32.14 5.23 4.48
CA GLY A 96 -32.09 4.11 3.55
C GLY A 96 -31.58 2.82 4.19
N PRO A 97 -31.77 1.68 3.49
CA PRO A 97 -31.32 0.37 3.94
C PRO A 97 -29.79 0.35 4.14
N PRO A 98 -29.26 -0.36 5.16
CA PRO A 98 -27.82 -0.43 5.46
C PRO A 98 -26.94 -0.78 4.26
N GLU A 99 -27.45 -1.57 3.33
CA GLU A 99 -26.80 -2.07 2.14
C GLU A 99 -26.42 -0.97 1.14
N VAL A 100 -27.14 0.16 1.17
CA VAL A 100 -26.85 1.35 0.33
C VAL A 100 -26.18 2.44 1.16
N ARG A 101 -26.67 2.62 2.39
CA ARG A 101 -26.21 3.66 3.32
C ARG A 101 -24.74 3.46 3.74
N LEU A 102 -24.36 2.24 4.15
CA LEU A 102 -23.02 1.98 4.66
C LEU A 102 -21.93 2.15 3.57
N PRO A 103 -22.10 1.66 2.33
CA PRO A 103 -21.16 1.94 1.25
C PRO A 103 -21.01 3.44 0.94
N GLU A 104 -22.12 4.19 0.91
CA GLU A 104 -22.09 5.64 0.68
C GLU A 104 -21.32 6.38 1.79
N GLU A 105 -21.58 6.04 3.06
CA GLU A 105 -20.85 6.58 4.19
C GLU A 105 -19.35 6.31 4.09
N MET A 106 -18.98 5.06 3.78
CA MET A 106 -17.58 4.67 3.61
C MET A 106 -16.91 5.47 2.50
N LEU A 107 -17.55 5.62 1.34
CA LEU A 107 -17.04 6.42 0.22
C LEU A 107 -16.75 7.86 0.64
N ARG A 108 -17.70 8.50 1.33
CA ARG A 108 -17.55 9.90 1.75
C ARG A 108 -16.44 10.09 2.78
N ILE A 109 -16.38 9.21 3.79
CA ILE A 109 -15.34 9.27 4.83
C ILE A 109 -13.97 9.03 4.19
N PHE A 110 -13.87 8.04 3.31
CA PHE A 110 -12.61 7.67 2.68
C PHE A 110 -12.11 8.72 1.68
N LYS A 111 -13.03 9.36 0.95
CA LYS A 111 -12.71 10.54 0.14
C LYS A 111 -12.10 11.66 0.98
N GLY A 112 -12.76 12.02 2.09
CA GLY A 112 -12.24 13.05 3.00
C GLY A 112 -10.91 12.67 3.67
N TYR A 113 -10.65 11.37 3.89
CA TYR A 113 -9.36 10.88 4.34
C TYR A 113 -8.25 11.12 3.30
N PHE A 114 -8.48 10.78 2.03
CA PHE A 114 -7.52 11.04 0.95
C PHE A 114 -7.26 12.53 0.76
N GLU A 115 -8.33 13.35 0.69
CA GLU A 115 -8.21 14.81 0.58
C GLU A 115 -7.42 15.39 1.77
N GLY A 116 -7.73 14.96 2.99
CA GLY A 116 -7.03 15.39 4.20
C GLY A 116 -5.57 14.92 4.26
N GLY A 117 -5.24 13.73 3.75
CA GLY A 117 -3.86 13.23 3.64
C GLY A 117 -3.02 14.08 2.68
N LEU A 118 -3.57 14.34 1.49
CA LEU A 118 -2.93 15.15 0.44
C LEU A 118 -2.76 16.62 0.85
N GLU A 119 -3.73 17.20 1.57
CA GLU A 119 -3.61 18.56 2.11
C GLU A 119 -2.70 18.63 3.36
N GLY A 120 -2.60 17.52 4.09
CA GLY A 120 -2.14 17.45 5.47
C GLY A 120 -0.68 17.08 5.67
N GLY A 121 -0.03 16.44 4.70
CA GLY A 121 1.39 16.09 4.81
C GLY A 121 1.83 14.81 4.12
N TRP A 122 0.98 14.14 3.33
CA TRP A 122 1.48 13.09 2.44
C TRP A 122 2.48 13.70 1.46
N ALA A 123 3.76 13.32 1.60
CA ALA A 123 4.77 13.70 0.63
C ALA A 123 4.64 12.79 -0.59
N ILE A 124 4.76 13.39 -1.77
CA ILE A 124 4.78 12.65 -3.03
C ILE A 124 6.14 12.92 -3.63
N GLU A 125 7.06 11.97 -3.47
CA GLU A 125 8.40 12.06 -4.03
C GLU A 125 8.53 11.01 -5.13
N GLU A 126 8.83 11.50 -6.34
CA GLU A 126 9.10 10.74 -7.59
C GLU A 126 8.04 9.66 -7.94
N ASP A 127 8.04 8.57 -7.18
CA ASP A 127 7.36 7.29 -7.42
C ASP A 127 6.44 6.82 -6.27
N MET A 128 6.38 7.54 -5.15
CA MET A 128 5.83 7.02 -3.88
C MET A 128 4.92 8.04 -3.18
N ILE A 129 3.77 7.58 -2.64
CA ILE A 129 3.10 8.35 -1.57
C ILE A 129 3.75 7.94 -0.26
N HIS A 130 4.30 8.94 0.42
CA HIS A 130 4.72 8.82 1.80
C HIS A 130 3.55 9.18 2.70
N GLY A 131 3.39 8.40 3.75
CA GLY A 131 2.55 8.75 4.88
C GLY A 131 3.12 9.93 5.66
N PHE A 132 2.81 10.01 6.95
CA PHE A 132 3.31 11.08 7.82
C PHE A 132 4.74 10.85 8.36
N ASP A 133 5.43 9.81 7.90
CA ASP A 133 6.76 9.40 8.38
C ASP A 133 7.78 9.37 7.21
N ASP A 134 9.04 9.71 7.50
CA ASP A 134 10.13 9.85 6.51
C ASP A 134 10.70 8.47 6.07
N GLU A 135 10.32 7.39 6.75
CA GLU A 135 10.72 6.02 6.39
C GLU A 135 9.73 5.33 5.42
N PHE A 136 10.26 4.40 4.60
CA PHE A 136 9.55 3.65 3.55
C PHE A 136 8.40 2.76 4.07
N GLY A 137 7.28 3.36 4.48
CA GLY A 137 6.08 2.64 4.91
C GLY A 137 5.52 1.69 3.84
N GLN A 138 5.68 2.04 2.56
CA GLN A 138 5.26 1.17 1.46
C GLN A 138 6.00 -0.19 1.47
N LEU A 139 7.27 -0.25 1.85
CA LEU A 139 8.00 -1.52 1.90
C LEU A 139 7.38 -2.44 2.98
N ARG A 140 7.05 -1.89 4.15
CA ARG A 140 6.36 -2.62 5.22
C ARG A 140 4.98 -3.10 4.76
N VAL A 141 4.25 -2.26 4.04
CA VAL A 141 2.94 -2.64 3.44
C VAL A 141 3.11 -3.76 2.40
N ILE A 142 4.16 -3.74 1.59
CA ILE A 142 4.49 -4.81 0.61
C ILE A 142 4.87 -6.11 1.31
N GLU A 143 5.65 -6.04 2.40
CA GLU A 143 6.03 -7.20 3.20
C GLU A 143 4.83 -7.81 3.91
N MET A 144 3.99 -6.98 4.53
CA MET A 144 2.71 -7.41 5.13
C MET A 144 1.82 -8.08 4.08
N ARG A 145 1.66 -7.47 2.90
CA ARG A 145 0.93 -8.08 1.79
C ARG A 145 1.51 -9.45 1.43
N THR A 146 2.83 -9.57 1.38
CA THR A 146 3.52 -10.83 1.03
C THR A 146 3.23 -11.92 2.06
N ASP A 147 3.24 -11.57 3.34
CA ASP A 147 2.94 -12.50 4.44
C ASP A 147 1.45 -12.92 4.41
N LEU A 148 0.52 -11.99 4.12
CA LEU A 148 -0.89 -12.31 3.91
C LEU A 148 -1.13 -13.21 2.68
N ASP A 149 -0.45 -12.95 1.57
CA ASP A 149 -0.50 -13.81 0.38
C ASP A 149 -0.04 -15.23 0.71
N ASN A 150 1.05 -15.37 1.48
CA ASN A 150 1.54 -16.68 1.93
C ASN A 150 0.49 -17.39 2.80
N ALA A 151 -0.13 -16.66 3.74
CA ALA A 151 -1.19 -17.21 4.59
C ALA A 151 -2.35 -17.77 3.76
N ILE A 152 -2.82 -17.01 2.76
CA ILE A 152 -3.91 -17.43 1.87
C ILE A 152 -3.53 -18.70 1.09
N THR A 153 -2.35 -18.74 0.47
CA THR A 153 -1.87 -19.91 -0.27
C THR A 153 -1.79 -21.14 0.64
N LEU A 154 -1.21 -20.99 1.83
CA LEU A 154 -1.00 -22.09 2.78
C LEU A 154 -2.31 -22.59 3.43
N LEU A 155 -3.27 -21.69 3.72
CA LEU A 155 -4.63 -22.08 4.11
C LEU A 155 -5.28 -22.91 3.01
N GLY A 156 -5.15 -22.48 1.76
CA GLY A 156 -5.68 -23.18 0.61
C GLY A 156 -5.06 -24.58 0.42
N THR A 157 -3.85 -24.83 0.91
CA THR A 157 -3.16 -26.14 0.87
C THR A 157 -3.22 -26.90 2.20
N ASN A 158 -4.08 -26.47 3.14
CA ASN A 158 -4.25 -27.09 4.45
C ASN A 158 -2.98 -27.14 5.31
N LYS A 159 -2.03 -26.22 5.09
CA LYS A 159 -0.80 -26.05 5.87
C LYS A 159 -1.05 -25.09 7.04
N LEU A 160 -1.99 -25.44 7.91
CA LEU A 160 -2.58 -24.53 8.90
C LEU A 160 -1.56 -23.82 9.79
N GLU A 161 -0.62 -24.56 10.40
CA GLU A 161 0.38 -23.98 11.31
C GLU A 161 1.24 -22.91 10.62
N ALA A 162 1.79 -23.24 9.45
CA ALA A 162 2.57 -22.30 8.66
C ALA A 162 1.73 -21.11 8.14
N ALA A 163 0.46 -21.36 7.83
CA ALA A 163 -0.45 -20.31 7.40
C ALA A 163 -0.74 -19.29 8.51
N PHE A 164 -1.01 -19.76 9.73
CA PHE A 164 -1.19 -18.89 10.90
C PHE A 164 0.10 -18.18 11.30
N TYR A 165 1.26 -18.84 11.15
CA TYR A 165 2.55 -18.17 11.31
C TYR A 165 2.71 -16.99 10.32
N ALA A 166 2.40 -17.20 9.04
CA ALA A 166 2.44 -16.16 8.02
C ALA A 166 1.46 -15.01 8.35
N LEU A 167 0.23 -15.35 8.73
CA LEU A 167 -0.82 -14.39 9.07
C LEU A 167 -0.39 -13.51 10.25
N ASN A 168 0.13 -14.12 11.32
CA ASN A 168 0.60 -13.38 12.49
C ASN A 168 1.80 -12.50 12.15
N SER A 169 2.78 -13.00 11.40
CA SER A 169 3.92 -12.20 10.91
C SER A 169 3.45 -10.95 10.15
N GLY A 170 2.45 -11.08 9.28
CA GLY A 170 1.87 -9.94 8.58
C GLY A 170 1.19 -8.94 9.52
N LEU A 171 0.43 -9.44 10.51
CA LEU A 171 -0.33 -8.62 11.45
C LEU A 171 0.53 -7.97 12.55
N ASP A 172 1.69 -8.53 12.88
CA ASP A 172 2.60 -7.98 13.90
C ASP A 172 3.15 -6.60 13.53
N SER A 173 3.33 -6.33 12.23
CA SER A 173 3.77 -5.01 11.74
C SER A 173 2.64 -3.98 11.64
N LEU A 174 1.38 -4.39 11.89
CA LEU A 174 0.20 -3.56 11.65
C LEU A 174 0.18 -2.27 12.47
N GLU A 175 0.70 -2.27 13.70
CA GLU A 175 0.75 -1.05 14.51
C GLU A 175 1.54 0.07 13.82
N HIS A 176 2.70 -0.27 13.23
CA HIS A 176 3.57 0.69 12.56
C HIS A 176 2.91 1.18 11.27
N SER A 177 2.40 0.26 10.44
CA SER A 177 1.72 0.62 9.19
C SER A 177 0.49 1.51 9.42
N ILE A 178 -0.28 1.28 10.51
CA ILE A 178 -1.42 2.14 10.86
C ILE A 178 -0.98 3.56 11.21
N LYS A 179 0.15 3.74 11.90
CA LYS A 179 0.67 5.07 12.26
C LYS A 179 1.13 5.86 11.03
N GLU A 180 1.77 5.16 10.09
CA GLU A 180 2.22 5.74 8.82
C GLU A 180 1.06 6.23 7.96
N GLN A 181 -0.10 5.55 8.03
CA GLN A 181 -1.29 5.91 7.26
C GLN A 181 -1.07 5.87 5.74
N ASP A 182 -0.29 4.88 5.27
CA ASP A 182 -0.08 4.63 3.84
C ASP A 182 -1.44 4.44 3.11
N PRO A 183 -1.67 5.11 1.97
CA PRO A 183 -2.94 5.05 1.24
C PRO A 183 -3.33 3.64 0.75
N LEU A 184 -2.36 2.76 0.52
CA LEU A 184 -2.57 1.40 0.02
C LEU A 184 -2.92 0.42 1.14
N LEU A 185 -2.60 0.75 2.39
CA LEU A 185 -2.79 -0.16 3.53
C LEU A 185 -4.24 -0.63 3.65
N PHE A 186 -5.21 0.30 3.58
CA PHE A 186 -6.63 -0.05 3.68
C PHE A 186 -7.05 -1.03 2.58
N TYR A 187 -6.65 -0.77 1.34
CA TYR A 187 -7.01 -1.61 0.19
C TYR A 187 -6.42 -3.01 0.28
N ILE A 188 -5.15 -3.10 0.69
CA ILE A 188 -4.47 -4.39 0.86
C ILE A 188 -5.13 -5.20 1.97
N LEU A 189 -5.33 -4.60 3.15
CA LEU A 189 -5.94 -5.30 4.29
C LEU A 189 -7.38 -5.72 3.98
N SER A 190 -8.21 -4.82 3.47
CA SER A 190 -9.62 -5.09 3.21
C SER A 190 -9.82 -6.18 2.16
N TYR A 191 -9.01 -6.19 1.10
CA TYR A 191 -9.09 -7.24 0.09
C TYR A 191 -8.53 -8.58 0.56
N ARG A 192 -7.33 -8.58 1.16
CA ARG A 192 -6.69 -9.84 1.60
C ARG A 192 -7.47 -10.54 2.70
N THR A 193 -8.09 -9.80 3.61
CA THR A 193 -8.95 -10.39 4.63
C THR A 193 -10.16 -11.11 4.05
N MET A 194 -10.72 -10.64 2.93
CA MET A 194 -11.81 -11.35 2.25
C MET A 194 -11.38 -12.71 1.66
N GLN A 195 -10.08 -12.91 1.42
CA GLN A 195 -9.54 -14.15 0.83
C GLN A 195 -9.18 -15.22 1.88
N LEU A 196 -9.24 -14.91 3.17
CA LEU A 196 -8.88 -15.83 4.26
C LEU A 196 -9.97 -16.87 4.58
N GLY A 197 -11.12 -16.82 3.90
CA GLY A 197 -12.31 -17.60 4.25
C GLY A 197 -13.15 -16.92 5.35
N PRO A 198 -14.46 -17.20 5.44
CA PRO A 198 -15.40 -16.39 6.21
C PRO A 198 -15.08 -16.32 7.71
N GLU A 199 -14.76 -17.45 8.35
CA GLU A 199 -14.49 -17.51 9.80
C GLU A 199 -13.22 -16.73 10.20
N ILE A 200 -12.15 -16.87 9.43
CA ILE A 200 -10.88 -16.17 9.67
C ILE A 200 -11.03 -14.69 9.29
N SER A 201 -11.72 -14.40 8.18
CA SER A 201 -11.96 -13.04 7.68
C SER A 201 -12.59 -12.15 8.74
N ASP A 202 -13.71 -12.56 9.34
CA ASP A 202 -14.42 -11.72 10.32
C ASP A 202 -13.63 -11.51 11.61
N THR A 203 -12.85 -12.52 12.03
CA THR A 203 -11.93 -12.42 13.17
C THR A 203 -10.83 -11.40 12.89
N VAL A 204 -10.17 -11.49 11.73
CA VAL A 204 -9.09 -10.58 11.34
C VAL A 204 -9.61 -9.17 11.09
N VAL A 205 -10.76 -8.99 10.43
CA VAL A 205 -11.40 -7.69 10.24
C VAL A 205 -11.72 -7.03 11.59
N THR A 206 -12.21 -7.82 12.56
CA THR A 206 -12.47 -7.32 13.91
C THR A 206 -11.18 -6.90 14.62
N PHE A 207 -10.12 -7.67 14.48
CA PHE A 207 -8.80 -7.33 15.02
C PHE A 207 -8.26 -6.02 14.41
N ILE A 208 -8.26 -5.91 13.07
CA ILE A 208 -7.79 -4.72 12.35
C ILE A 208 -8.59 -3.48 12.77
N HIS A 209 -9.92 -3.59 12.87
CA HIS A 209 -10.77 -2.50 13.36
C HIS A 209 -10.35 -2.05 14.77
N ARG A 210 -10.16 -2.99 15.71
CA ARG A 210 -9.74 -2.67 17.09
C ARG A 210 -8.37 -1.99 17.12
N MET A 211 -7.44 -2.41 16.27
CA MET A 211 -6.12 -1.78 16.14
C MET A 211 -6.25 -0.33 15.66
N HIS A 212 -7.04 -0.06 14.62
CA HIS A 212 -7.27 1.30 14.14
C HIS A 212 -7.93 2.20 15.20
N VAL A 213 -8.93 1.69 15.92
CA VAL A 213 -9.57 2.44 17.03
C VAL A 213 -8.57 2.74 18.15
N THR A 214 -7.72 1.78 18.48
CA THR A 214 -6.75 1.91 19.58
C THR A 214 -5.63 2.92 19.24
N ILE A 215 -5.13 2.88 18.00
CA ILE A 215 -3.98 3.68 17.57
C ILE A 215 -4.37 5.09 17.14
N LEU A 216 -5.42 5.20 16.31
CA LEU A 216 -5.82 6.47 15.69
C LEU A 216 -7.01 7.14 16.40
N GLY A 217 -7.70 6.39 17.26
CA GLY A 217 -8.90 6.83 17.96
C GLY A 217 -10.21 6.47 17.24
N PRO A 218 -11.34 6.39 17.98
CA PRO A 218 -12.63 5.93 17.43
C PRO A 218 -13.24 6.88 16.40
N SER A 219 -12.86 8.16 16.42
CA SER A 219 -13.35 9.18 15.48
C SER A 219 -12.47 9.30 14.23
N HIS A 220 -11.39 8.52 14.12
CA HIS A 220 -10.50 8.59 12.96
C HIS A 220 -11.20 8.06 11.70
N PRO A 221 -11.04 8.69 10.51
CA PRO A 221 -11.66 8.22 9.27
C PRO A 221 -11.46 6.73 8.98
N LEU A 222 -10.23 6.21 9.10
CA LEU A 222 -9.97 4.79 8.91
C LEU A 222 -10.69 3.89 9.93
N ALA A 223 -10.75 4.28 11.21
CA ALA A 223 -11.47 3.52 12.23
C ALA A 223 -12.99 3.50 11.95
N LEU A 224 -13.54 4.63 11.50
CA LEU A 224 -14.92 4.76 11.08
C LEU A 224 -15.25 3.91 9.85
N VAL A 225 -14.34 3.84 8.85
CA VAL A 225 -14.51 3.01 7.67
C VAL A 225 -14.46 1.53 8.04
N TRP A 226 -13.51 1.10 8.87
CA TRP A 226 -13.46 -0.28 9.38
C TRP A 226 -14.68 -0.68 10.20
N THR A 227 -15.25 0.25 10.97
CA THR A 227 -16.50 0.03 11.71
C THR A 227 -17.63 -0.38 10.77
N ARG A 228 -17.77 0.32 9.64
CA ARG A 228 -18.81 0.07 8.62
C ARG A 228 -18.51 -1.17 7.81
N PHE A 229 -17.26 -1.34 7.39
CA PHE A 229 -16.80 -2.51 6.62
C PHE A 229 -17.12 -3.83 7.33
N ARG A 230 -16.86 -3.90 8.65
CA ARG A 230 -17.18 -5.06 9.47
C ARG A 230 -18.68 -5.40 9.48
N SER A 231 -19.54 -4.40 9.39
CA SER A 231 -21.01 -4.57 9.41
C SER A 231 -21.59 -5.01 8.07
N LEU A 232 -20.81 -5.00 6.99
CA LEU A 232 -21.24 -5.44 5.67
C LEU A 232 -21.09 -6.96 5.51
N SER A 233 -21.97 -7.57 4.72
CA SER A 233 -21.80 -8.95 4.23
C SER A 233 -20.58 -9.05 3.30
N LEU A 234 -20.03 -10.25 3.11
CA LEU A 234 -18.87 -10.47 2.23
C LEU A 234 -19.09 -9.94 0.80
N GLU A 235 -20.29 -10.16 0.25
CA GLU A 235 -20.66 -9.66 -1.08
C GLU A 235 -20.67 -8.13 -1.14
N LEU A 236 -21.28 -7.48 -0.14
CA LEU A 236 -21.33 -6.02 -0.07
C LEU A 236 -19.96 -5.42 0.22
N ARG A 237 -19.10 -6.07 1.02
CA ARG A 237 -17.70 -5.68 1.21
C ARG A 237 -16.98 -5.62 -0.14
N SER A 238 -17.09 -6.67 -0.94
CA SER A 238 -16.49 -6.73 -2.28
C SER A 238 -16.94 -5.56 -3.15
N ARG A 239 -18.27 -5.38 -3.31
CA ARG A 239 -18.84 -4.33 -4.15
C ARG A 239 -18.46 -2.93 -3.65
N THR A 240 -18.46 -2.73 -2.34
CA THR A 240 -18.10 -1.44 -1.72
C THR A 240 -16.63 -1.10 -1.99
N LEU A 241 -15.73 -2.08 -1.81
CA LEU A 241 -14.30 -1.87 -2.11
C LEU A 241 -14.08 -1.53 -3.58
N SER A 242 -14.76 -2.20 -4.50
CA SER A 242 -14.71 -1.89 -5.93
C SER A 242 -15.05 -0.42 -6.22
N ILE A 243 -16.16 0.07 -5.64
CA ILE A 243 -16.61 1.45 -5.85
C ILE A 243 -15.64 2.45 -5.19
N MET A 244 -15.20 2.16 -3.96
CA MET A 244 -14.23 3.00 -3.24
C MET A 244 -12.93 3.15 -4.01
N ALA A 245 -12.41 2.02 -4.48
CA ALA A 245 -11.16 1.98 -5.21
C ALA A 245 -11.28 2.72 -6.55
N GLY A 246 -12.38 2.55 -7.29
CA GLY A 246 -12.68 3.35 -8.49
C GLY A 246 -12.77 4.86 -8.19
N SER A 247 -13.41 5.24 -7.09
CA SER A 247 -13.53 6.65 -6.67
C SER A 247 -12.20 7.27 -6.27
N SER A 248 -11.37 6.57 -5.48
CA SER A 248 -10.01 7.01 -5.12
C SER A 248 -9.14 7.22 -6.35
N VAL A 249 -9.24 6.32 -7.34
CA VAL A 249 -8.52 6.47 -8.60
C VAL A 249 -8.94 7.76 -9.32
N GLN A 250 -10.24 8.04 -9.42
CA GLN A 250 -10.72 9.26 -10.08
C GLN A 250 -10.28 10.53 -9.34
N LEU A 251 -10.30 10.50 -8.00
CA LEU A 251 -9.79 11.60 -7.17
C LEU A 251 -8.29 11.85 -7.43
N LEU A 252 -7.47 10.79 -7.38
CA LEU A 252 -6.03 10.89 -7.60
C LEU A 252 -5.72 11.33 -9.04
N LYS A 253 -6.47 10.84 -10.04
CA LYS A 253 -6.35 11.30 -11.44
C LYS A 253 -6.58 12.81 -11.56
N GLY A 254 -7.64 13.32 -10.94
CA GLY A 254 -8.00 14.74 -11.01
C GLY A 254 -6.98 15.67 -10.35
N GLN A 255 -6.28 15.18 -9.32
CA GLN A 255 -5.32 15.99 -8.56
C GLN A 255 -3.86 15.82 -9.01
N GLN A 256 -3.46 14.62 -9.41
CA GLN A 256 -2.05 14.25 -9.67
C GLN A 256 -1.75 14.00 -11.15
N GLY A 257 -2.78 13.95 -11.99
CA GLY A 257 -2.65 13.55 -13.38
C GLY A 257 -2.54 12.02 -13.55
N VAL A 258 -2.89 11.56 -14.75
CA VAL A 258 -3.07 10.12 -15.04
C VAL A 258 -1.75 9.35 -15.16
N LEU A 259 -0.65 10.04 -15.47
CA LEU A 259 0.69 9.44 -15.57
C LEU A 259 1.37 9.26 -14.21
N ASN A 260 0.73 9.67 -13.12
CA ASN A 260 1.28 9.47 -11.80
C ASN A 260 1.28 7.97 -11.44
N ARG A 261 2.44 7.44 -11.05
CA ARG A 261 2.64 6.01 -10.75
C ARG A 261 1.80 5.52 -9.58
N VAL A 262 1.48 6.38 -8.63
CA VAL A 262 0.57 6.09 -7.52
C VAL A 262 -0.83 5.79 -8.05
N VAL A 263 -1.30 6.55 -9.03
CA VAL A 263 -2.59 6.29 -9.69
C VAL A 263 -2.57 4.88 -10.29
N ALA A 264 -1.47 4.48 -10.94
CA ALA A 264 -1.30 3.14 -11.50
C ALA A 264 -1.19 2.03 -10.43
N LEU A 265 -0.51 2.26 -9.30
CA LEU A 265 -0.42 1.31 -8.19
C LEU A 265 -1.73 1.15 -7.43
N ALA A 266 -2.45 2.26 -7.21
CA ALA A 266 -3.79 2.26 -6.66
C ALA A 266 -4.71 1.46 -7.57
N LEU A 267 -4.71 1.76 -8.88
CA LEU A 267 -5.43 1.00 -9.91
C LEU A 267 -5.09 -0.49 -9.92
N GLY A 268 -3.81 -0.84 -9.82
CA GLY A 268 -3.39 -2.24 -9.77
C GLY A 268 -3.75 -2.95 -8.49
N SER A 269 -3.84 -2.22 -7.39
CA SER A 269 -4.38 -2.76 -6.16
C SER A 269 -5.88 -2.98 -6.32
N THR A 270 -6.62 -2.02 -6.88
CA THR A 270 -8.06 -2.09 -7.21
C THR A 270 -8.42 -3.27 -8.11
N SER A 271 -7.64 -3.51 -9.16
CA SER A 271 -7.89 -4.60 -10.10
C SER A 271 -7.61 -5.98 -9.49
N ASN A 272 -6.63 -6.09 -8.58
CA ASN A 272 -6.48 -7.28 -7.75
C ASN A 272 -7.74 -7.47 -6.88
N ILE A 273 -8.32 -6.41 -6.29
CA ILE A 273 -9.59 -6.53 -5.52
C ILE A 273 -10.73 -7.11 -6.38
N LEU A 274 -10.70 -6.81 -7.67
CA LEU A 274 -11.67 -7.20 -8.68
C LEU A 274 -11.33 -8.53 -9.39
N ASP A 275 -10.31 -9.27 -8.94
CA ASP A 275 -9.86 -10.56 -9.52
C ASP A 275 -10.87 -11.70 -9.20
N ARG A 276 -12.14 -11.46 -9.50
CA ARG A 276 -13.05 -12.51 -9.92
C ARG A 276 -12.82 -12.72 -11.41
N PRO A 277 -12.67 -13.97 -11.88
CA PRO A 277 -12.41 -14.21 -13.29
C PRO A 277 -13.56 -13.67 -14.15
N GLY A 278 -13.26 -12.65 -14.97
CA GLY A 278 -14.11 -12.20 -16.08
C GLY A 278 -14.87 -10.88 -15.92
N GLU A 279 -14.82 -10.19 -14.78
CA GLU A 279 -15.61 -8.95 -14.58
C GLU A 279 -14.82 -7.64 -14.80
N VAL A 280 -13.49 -7.72 -14.99
CA VAL A 280 -12.65 -6.53 -15.22
C VAL A 280 -12.69 -6.14 -16.70
N ASP A 281 -13.51 -5.14 -17.04
CA ASP A 281 -13.53 -4.55 -18.37
C ASP A 281 -12.30 -3.64 -18.59
N VAL A 282 -11.39 -4.09 -19.46
CA VAL A 282 -10.18 -3.33 -19.85
C VAL A 282 -10.52 -1.92 -20.35
N ASN A 283 -11.70 -1.73 -20.94
CA ASN A 283 -12.10 -0.43 -21.50
C ASN A 283 -12.25 0.65 -20.42
N GLN A 284 -12.50 0.26 -19.17
CA GLN A 284 -12.50 1.19 -18.02
C GLN A 284 -11.13 1.85 -17.81
N TYR A 285 -10.07 1.28 -18.38
CA TYR A 285 -8.70 1.79 -18.33
C TYR A 285 -8.21 2.35 -19.67
N SER A 286 -9.08 2.50 -20.67
CA SER A 286 -8.72 2.98 -22.02
C SER A 286 -7.90 4.29 -22.01
N GLU A 287 -8.33 5.28 -21.22
CA GLU A 287 -7.61 6.54 -21.07
C GLU A 287 -6.20 6.35 -20.47
N LEU A 288 -6.07 5.44 -19.51
CA LEU A 288 -4.77 5.12 -18.89
C LEU A 288 -3.85 4.43 -19.88
N LEU A 289 -4.36 3.43 -20.57
CA LEU A 289 -3.63 2.69 -21.60
C LEU A 289 -3.09 3.66 -22.67
N LEU A 290 -3.95 4.54 -23.18
CA LEU A 290 -3.55 5.55 -24.16
C LEU A 290 -2.42 6.46 -23.64
N LYS A 291 -2.53 6.95 -22.40
CA LYS A 291 -1.53 7.86 -21.82
C LYS A 291 -0.20 7.16 -21.53
N TYR A 292 -0.22 5.97 -20.93
CA TYR A 292 1.01 5.23 -20.65
C TYR A 292 1.69 4.72 -21.93
N SER A 293 0.92 4.33 -22.95
CA SER A 293 1.48 4.00 -24.27
C SER A 293 2.13 5.21 -24.94
N ALA A 294 1.46 6.37 -24.95
CA ALA A 294 2.03 7.61 -25.51
C ALA A 294 3.27 8.09 -24.72
N ALA A 295 3.25 7.99 -23.39
CA ALA A 295 4.40 8.32 -22.54
C ALA A 295 5.57 7.38 -22.81
N SER A 296 5.31 6.09 -23.01
CA SER A 296 6.32 5.11 -23.40
C SER A 296 7.03 5.50 -24.70
N GLU A 297 6.26 5.88 -25.73
CA GLU A 297 6.80 6.32 -27.02
C GLU A 297 7.60 7.63 -26.91
N ALA A 298 7.11 8.59 -26.12
CA ALA A 298 7.81 9.85 -25.89
C ALA A 298 9.14 9.64 -25.15
N HIS A 299 9.15 8.81 -24.10
CA HIS A 299 10.37 8.42 -23.39
C HIS A 299 11.34 7.67 -24.29
N TRP A 300 10.84 6.80 -25.16
CA TRP A 300 11.64 6.13 -26.17
C TRP A 300 12.30 7.12 -27.15
N ALA A 301 11.54 8.05 -27.70
CA ALA A 301 12.04 9.08 -28.61
C ALA A 301 13.10 9.99 -27.96
N ALA A 302 12.94 10.27 -26.65
CA ALA A 302 13.90 11.04 -25.86
C ALA A 302 15.12 10.23 -25.39
N GLY A 303 15.20 8.93 -25.68
CA GLY A 303 16.29 8.05 -25.24
C GLY A 303 16.22 7.64 -23.75
N ASN A 304 15.11 7.93 -23.07
CA ASN A 304 14.85 7.51 -21.69
C ASN A 304 14.19 6.12 -21.66
N TYR A 305 14.98 5.10 -21.97
CA TYR A 305 14.50 3.74 -22.15
C TYR A 305 13.97 3.08 -20.88
N GLN A 306 14.51 3.44 -19.72
CA GLN A 306 14.04 2.91 -18.44
C GLN A 306 12.58 3.30 -18.21
N ASN A 307 12.26 4.60 -18.32
CA ASN A 307 10.90 5.08 -18.12
C ASN A 307 9.93 4.56 -19.19
N SER A 308 10.41 4.34 -20.42
CA SER A 308 9.63 3.66 -21.47
C SER A 308 9.25 2.22 -21.07
N CYS A 309 10.20 1.44 -20.56
CA CYS A 309 9.95 0.07 -20.10
C CYS A 309 9.06 0.01 -18.85
N GLU A 310 9.19 0.97 -17.94
CA GLU A 310 8.30 1.10 -16.78
C GLU A 310 6.86 1.39 -17.22
N CYS A 311 6.66 2.28 -18.20
CA CYS A 311 5.33 2.52 -18.77
C CYS A 311 4.73 1.27 -19.42
N LEU A 312 5.53 0.53 -20.21
CA LEU A 312 5.08 -0.73 -20.83
C LEU A 312 4.77 -1.82 -19.80
N SER A 313 5.48 -1.84 -18.67
CA SER A 313 5.19 -2.75 -17.55
C SER A 313 3.81 -2.46 -16.94
N VAL A 314 3.46 -1.18 -16.79
CA VAL A 314 2.14 -0.75 -16.32
C VAL A 314 1.05 -1.15 -17.32
N VAL A 315 1.26 -0.91 -18.61
CA VAL A 315 0.35 -1.31 -19.70
C VAL A 315 0.11 -2.82 -19.69
N ALA A 316 1.19 -3.61 -19.60
CA ALA A 316 1.10 -5.06 -19.52
C ALA A 316 0.37 -5.53 -18.25
N GLY A 317 0.57 -4.85 -17.12
CA GLY A 317 -0.18 -5.08 -15.89
C GLY A 317 -1.68 -4.88 -16.08
N ILE A 318 -2.09 -3.76 -16.69
CA ILE A 318 -3.49 -3.44 -16.98
C ILE A 318 -4.14 -4.51 -17.87
N PHE A 319 -3.48 -4.87 -18.97
CA PHE A 319 -3.99 -5.94 -19.84
C PHE A 319 -4.04 -7.29 -19.15
N SER A 320 -3.07 -7.61 -18.29
CA SER A 320 -3.08 -8.85 -17.50
C SER A 320 -4.26 -8.90 -16.52
N TRP A 321 -4.70 -7.76 -16.00
CA TRP A 321 -5.86 -7.68 -15.08
C TRP A 321 -7.18 -7.96 -15.80
N GLY A 322 -7.39 -7.37 -16.97
CA GLY A 322 -8.58 -7.67 -17.77
C GLY A 322 -8.44 -8.90 -18.67
N GLN A 323 -7.53 -9.82 -18.31
CA GLN A 323 -7.30 -11.10 -18.98
C GLN A 323 -6.94 -11.01 -20.47
N ALA A 324 -6.50 -9.85 -20.95
CA ALA A 324 -6.01 -9.62 -22.31
C ALA A 324 -4.53 -10.01 -22.43
N TYR A 325 -4.19 -11.26 -22.10
CA TYR A 325 -2.81 -11.71 -21.93
C TYR A 325 -1.97 -11.69 -23.22
N GLU A 326 -2.57 -11.77 -24.40
CA GLU A 326 -1.85 -11.57 -25.66
C GLU A 326 -1.26 -10.17 -25.76
N VAL A 327 -2.08 -9.16 -25.49
CA VAL A 327 -1.66 -7.75 -25.56
C VAL A 327 -0.68 -7.43 -24.43
N ALA A 328 -0.87 -8.03 -23.25
CA ALA A 328 0.10 -7.94 -22.16
C ALA A 328 1.45 -8.54 -22.56
N LYS A 329 1.45 -9.70 -23.21
CA LYS A 329 2.64 -10.35 -23.74
C LYS A 329 3.32 -9.48 -24.79
N GLU A 330 2.58 -8.91 -25.74
CA GLU A 330 3.13 -8.02 -26.77
C GLU A 330 3.78 -6.79 -26.14
N SER A 331 3.16 -6.20 -25.12
CA SER A 331 3.71 -5.06 -24.38
C SER A 331 5.03 -5.41 -23.68
N LEU A 332 5.10 -6.58 -23.03
CA LEU A 332 6.32 -7.06 -22.36
C LEU A 332 7.39 -7.50 -23.35
N ALA A 333 7.00 -8.12 -24.47
CA ALA A 333 7.92 -8.50 -25.54
C ALA A 333 8.50 -7.26 -26.22
N HIS A 334 7.69 -6.22 -26.41
CA HIS A 334 8.14 -4.92 -26.89
C HIS A 334 9.15 -4.33 -25.92
N ALA A 335 8.80 -4.22 -24.63
CA ALA A 335 9.73 -3.76 -23.60
C ALA A 335 11.05 -4.57 -23.62
N HIS A 336 10.97 -5.91 -23.68
CA HIS A 336 12.13 -6.78 -23.76
C HIS A 336 12.97 -6.59 -25.03
N TYR A 337 12.35 -6.40 -26.20
CA TYR A 337 13.03 -6.14 -27.47
C TYR A 337 13.77 -4.79 -27.45
N LEU A 338 13.13 -3.74 -26.93
CA LEU A 338 13.74 -2.41 -26.76
C LEU A 338 15.05 -2.50 -25.93
N ILE A 339 15.15 -3.49 -25.05
CA ILE A 339 16.27 -3.73 -24.14
C ILE A 339 17.35 -4.62 -24.79
N GLN A 340 16.97 -5.70 -25.47
CA GLN A 340 17.92 -6.64 -26.10
C GLN A 340 18.83 -5.98 -27.15
N LYS A 341 18.35 -4.93 -27.84
CA LYS A 341 19.16 -4.18 -28.82
C LYS A 341 20.40 -3.48 -28.23
N ARG A 342 20.59 -3.42 -26.90
CA ARG A 342 21.73 -2.74 -26.26
C ARG A 342 22.49 -3.53 -25.18
N HIS A 343 22.02 -4.70 -24.76
CA HIS A 343 22.64 -5.44 -23.64
C HIS A 343 23.94 -6.19 -23.96
N HIS A 344 24.64 -5.87 -25.05
CA HIS A 344 25.87 -6.56 -25.43
C HIS A 344 27.11 -6.29 -24.53
N LYS A 345 27.04 -5.50 -23.45
CA LYS A 345 28.22 -5.15 -22.64
C LYS A 345 28.01 -4.88 -21.12
N GLY A 346 27.22 -5.68 -20.39
CA GLY A 346 27.24 -5.61 -18.91
C GLY A 346 26.06 -6.21 -18.15
N ASN A 347 26.24 -6.36 -16.82
CA ASN A 347 25.25 -6.90 -15.88
C ASN A 347 23.90 -6.16 -15.98
N PRO A 348 22.76 -6.87 -15.93
CA PRO A 348 21.44 -6.24 -15.93
C PRO A 348 21.21 -5.42 -14.65
N VAL A 349 20.98 -4.11 -14.80
CA VAL A 349 20.38 -3.21 -13.81
C VAL A 349 19.03 -3.77 -13.29
N ARG A 350 18.72 -3.51 -12.01
CA ARG A 350 17.56 -4.06 -11.28
C ARG A 350 16.18 -3.94 -11.97
N PRO A 351 15.81 -2.84 -12.66
CA PRO A 351 14.54 -2.76 -13.38
C PRO A 351 14.38 -3.84 -14.45
N TRP A 352 15.48 -4.26 -15.09
CA TRP A 352 15.48 -5.30 -16.11
C TRP A 352 15.15 -6.68 -15.53
N LEU A 353 15.71 -6.99 -14.37
CA LEU A 353 15.44 -8.23 -13.66
C LEU A 353 13.95 -8.33 -13.28
N LEU A 354 13.33 -7.20 -12.91
CA LEU A 354 11.91 -7.15 -12.56
C LEU A 354 10.99 -7.28 -13.78
N LEU A 355 11.36 -6.68 -14.91
CA LEU A 355 10.61 -6.80 -16.15
C LEU A 355 10.63 -8.24 -16.68
N GLU A 356 11.80 -8.88 -16.69
CA GLU A 356 11.96 -10.26 -17.13
C GLU A 356 11.20 -11.23 -16.24
N LEU A 357 11.25 -11.04 -14.91
CA LEU A 357 10.42 -11.78 -13.98
C LEU A 357 8.92 -11.63 -14.29
N SER A 358 8.49 -10.40 -14.58
CA SER A 358 7.09 -10.08 -14.90
C SER A 358 6.66 -10.75 -16.21
N HIS A 359 7.54 -10.76 -17.22
CA HIS A 359 7.33 -11.50 -18.47
C HIS A 359 7.08 -12.98 -18.21
N TYR A 360 7.95 -13.66 -17.46
CA TYR A 360 7.78 -15.08 -17.15
C TYR A 360 6.47 -15.34 -16.38
N ALA A 361 6.13 -14.50 -15.41
CA ALA A 361 4.91 -14.64 -14.64
C ALA A 361 3.63 -14.45 -15.49
N VAL A 362 3.61 -13.46 -16.39
CA VAL A 362 2.47 -13.22 -17.30
C VAL A 362 2.33 -14.35 -18.32
N MET A 363 3.44 -14.82 -18.89
CA MET A 363 3.44 -15.95 -19.82
C MET A 363 2.92 -17.23 -19.18
N ALA A 364 3.33 -17.53 -17.95
CA ALA A 364 2.83 -18.68 -17.21
C ALA A 364 1.30 -18.62 -17.04
N ARG A 365 0.75 -17.47 -16.63
CA ARG A 365 -0.71 -17.31 -16.46
C ARG A 365 -1.48 -17.43 -17.79
N ARG A 366 -0.99 -16.78 -18.85
CA ARG A 366 -1.59 -16.88 -20.20
C ARG A 366 -1.71 -18.33 -20.64
N LEU A 367 -0.58 -19.04 -20.66
CA LEU A 367 -0.50 -20.41 -21.16
C LEU A 367 -1.37 -21.34 -20.35
N TYR A 368 -1.46 -21.12 -19.04
CA TYR A 368 -2.35 -21.88 -18.18
C TYR A 368 -3.82 -21.69 -18.60
N GLN A 369 -4.26 -20.45 -18.84
CA GLN A 369 -5.63 -20.18 -19.26
C GLN A 369 -5.98 -20.67 -20.66
N THR A 370 -5.01 -20.72 -21.58
CA THR A 370 -5.20 -21.30 -22.92
C THR A 370 -5.13 -22.83 -22.94
N GLY A 371 -4.99 -23.48 -21.78
CA GLY A 371 -4.92 -24.93 -21.64
C GLY A 371 -3.54 -25.55 -21.86
N SER A 372 -2.50 -24.74 -22.11
CA SER A 372 -1.11 -25.17 -22.30
C SER A 372 -0.38 -25.34 -20.97
N VAL A 373 -0.88 -26.26 -20.13
CA VAL A 373 -0.49 -26.40 -18.72
C VAL A 373 1.02 -26.67 -18.52
N ASP A 374 1.62 -27.54 -19.32
CA ASP A 374 3.05 -27.86 -19.17
C ASP A 374 3.97 -26.69 -19.53
N GLU A 375 3.63 -25.95 -20.58
CA GLU A 375 4.36 -24.73 -20.94
C GLU A 375 4.19 -23.65 -19.88
N ALA A 376 2.99 -23.54 -19.29
CA ALA A 376 2.73 -22.62 -18.19
C ALA A 376 3.64 -22.91 -16.98
N ILE A 377 3.77 -24.18 -16.61
CA ILE A 377 4.67 -24.64 -15.54
C ILE A 377 6.12 -24.32 -15.90
N ALA A 378 6.56 -24.56 -17.14
CA ALA A 378 7.91 -24.23 -17.57
C ALA A 378 8.23 -22.74 -17.43
N TYR A 379 7.29 -21.85 -17.78
CA TYR A 379 7.44 -20.41 -17.55
C TYR A 379 7.41 -20.05 -16.05
N GLY A 380 6.60 -20.74 -15.25
CA GLY A 380 6.62 -20.60 -13.79
C GLY A 380 7.99 -20.95 -13.19
N CYS A 381 8.62 -22.03 -13.65
CA CYS A 381 9.95 -22.43 -13.21
C CYS A 381 11.00 -21.39 -13.61
N LYS A 382 10.94 -20.85 -14.83
CA LYS A 382 11.82 -19.74 -15.26
C LYS A 382 11.68 -18.52 -14.35
N ALA A 383 10.44 -18.15 -13.97
CA ALA A 383 10.20 -17.05 -13.05
C ALA A 383 10.87 -17.30 -11.67
N TYR A 384 10.74 -18.52 -11.14
CA TYR A 384 11.39 -18.91 -9.89
C TYR A 384 12.92 -18.89 -9.99
N GLU A 385 13.50 -19.53 -10.99
CA GLU A 385 14.95 -19.59 -11.20
C GLU A 385 15.54 -18.20 -11.33
N HIS A 386 14.87 -17.32 -12.08
CA HIS A 386 15.26 -15.92 -12.23
C HIS A 386 15.23 -15.15 -10.91
N ALA A 387 14.13 -15.28 -10.15
CA ALA A 387 14.02 -14.64 -8.84
C ALA A 387 15.06 -15.18 -7.84
N ALA A 388 15.32 -16.49 -7.87
CA ALA A 388 16.32 -17.14 -7.02
C ALA A 388 17.76 -16.75 -7.42
N GLY A 389 18.07 -16.65 -8.71
CA GLY A 389 19.41 -16.30 -9.17
C GLY A 389 19.77 -14.84 -8.95
N HIS A 390 18.79 -13.93 -9.09
CA HIS A 390 19.08 -12.50 -9.21
C HIS A 390 18.48 -11.62 -8.11
N LEU A 391 17.45 -12.08 -7.39
CA LEU A 391 16.68 -11.24 -6.46
C LEU A 391 16.72 -11.74 -5.00
N GLN A 392 17.61 -12.68 -4.66
CA GLN A 392 17.73 -13.22 -3.30
C GLN A 392 18.15 -12.21 -2.22
N ARG A 393 18.96 -11.20 -2.58
CA ARG A 393 19.58 -10.32 -1.57
C ARG A 393 18.63 -9.25 -1.02
N GLN A 394 17.77 -8.65 -1.84
CA GLN A 394 16.56 -7.93 -1.42
C GLN A 394 15.71 -7.59 -2.67
N PRO A 395 14.37 -7.55 -2.59
CA PRO A 395 13.53 -7.98 -1.48
C PRO A 395 12.89 -9.36 -1.77
N LYS A 396 12.92 -10.28 -0.80
CA LYS A 396 12.47 -11.69 -0.89
C LYS A 396 11.03 -11.89 -1.41
N HIS A 397 10.19 -10.86 -1.39
CA HIS A 397 8.81 -10.91 -1.86
C HIS A 397 8.64 -11.45 -3.28
N GLN A 398 9.56 -11.13 -4.21
CA GLN A 398 9.47 -11.62 -5.60
C GLN A 398 9.71 -13.13 -5.69
N LEU A 399 10.66 -13.65 -4.93
CA LEU A 399 10.92 -15.10 -4.83
C LEU A 399 9.72 -15.83 -4.23
N LEU A 400 9.18 -15.33 -3.11
CA LEU A 400 8.01 -15.92 -2.46
C LEU A 400 6.79 -15.90 -3.40
N ARG A 401 6.60 -14.81 -4.17
CA ARG A 401 5.55 -14.71 -5.19
C ARG A 401 5.73 -15.75 -6.30
N ALA A 402 6.95 -15.97 -6.79
CA ALA A 402 7.22 -16.98 -7.80
C ALA A 402 6.91 -18.40 -7.29
N ILE A 403 7.28 -18.71 -6.04
CA ILE A 403 6.94 -19.98 -5.38
C ILE A 403 5.42 -20.16 -5.28
N ARG A 404 4.67 -19.14 -4.83
CA ARG A 404 3.20 -19.20 -4.74
C ARG A 404 2.55 -19.47 -6.10
N ASN A 405 2.98 -18.75 -7.15
CA ASN A 405 2.47 -18.99 -8.51
C ASN A 405 2.71 -20.44 -8.95
N LEU A 406 3.84 -21.05 -8.61
CA LEU A 406 4.12 -22.46 -8.93
C LEU A 406 3.21 -23.41 -8.16
N ILE A 407 2.97 -23.16 -6.86
CA ILE A 407 2.00 -23.94 -6.06
C ILE A 407 0.64 -23.92 -6.78
N ASP A 408 0.14 -22.74 -7.14
CA ASP A 408 -1.16 -22.59 -7.80
C ASP A 408 -1.21 -23.31 -9.16
N LEU A 409 -0.15 -23.20 -9.98
CA LEU A 409 -0.06 -23.89 -11.27
C LEU A 409 -0.06 -25.42 -11.12
N TYR A 410 0.78 -25.98 -10.24
CA TYR A 410 0.84 -27.43 -10.03
C TYR A 410 -0.46 -27.98 -9.46
N ARG A 411 -1.09 -27.28 -8.51
CA ARG A 411 -2.40 -27.68 -7.97
C ARG A 411 -3.46 -27.72 -9.05
N SER A 412 -3.52 -26.67 -9.86
CA SER A 412 -4.56 -26.57 -10.88
C SER A 412 -4.34 -27.56 -12.04
N ALA A 413 -3.09 -27.99 -12.24
CA ALA A 413 -2.73 -29.10 -13.13
C ALA A 413 -3.03 -30.51 -12.55
N GLY A 414 -3.55 -30.62 -11.32
CA GLY A 414 -3.77 -31.90 -10.65
C GLY A 414 -2.50 -32.57 -10.10
N ARG A 415 -1.35 -31.89 -10.15
CA ARG A 415 -0.02 -32.36 -9.71
C ARG A 415 0.20 -32.05 -8.23
N LYS A 416 -0.51 -32.79 -7.37
CA LYS A 416 -0.57 -32.52 -5.93
C LYS A 416 0.79 -32.69 -5.22
N ASP A 417 1.55 -33.71 -5.58
CA ASP A 417 2.83 -34.02 -4.92
C ASP A 417 3.88 -32.93 -5.19
N GLU A 418 3.89 -32.37 -6.40
CA GLU A 418 4.75 -31.25 -6.76
C GLU A 418 4.31 -29.96 -6.07
N ALA A 419 3.01 -29.68 -6.02
CA ALA A 419 2.48 -28.54 -5.27
C ALA A 419 2.87 -28.61 -3.78
N GLU A 420 2.85 -29.81 -3.20
CA GLU A 420 3.26 -30.05 -1.81
C GLU A 420 4.74 -29.75 -1.59
N ARG A 421 5.61 -30.21 -2.49
CA ARG A 421 7.05 -29.87 -2.44
C ARG A 421 7.27 -28.36 -2.49
N TRP A 422 6.52 -27.64 -3.31
CA TRP A 422 6.62 -26.18 -3.38
C TRP A 422 6.08 -25.49 -2.12
N CYS A 423 5.11 -26.07 -1.43
CA CYS A 423 4.68 -25.58 -0.11
C CYS A 423 5.82 -25.69 0.91
N ASP A 424 6.53 -26.82 0.93
CA ASP A 424 7.68 -27.00 1.84
C ASP A 424 8.81 -26.00 1.54
N ILE A 425 9.07 -25.74 0.25
CA ILE A 425 10.02 -24.70 -0.19
C ILE A 425 9.56 -23.30 0.27
N LEU A 426 8.26 -23.00 0.18
CA LEU A 426 7.70 -21.73 0.65
C LEU A 426 7.94 -21.54 2.14
N ILE A 427 7.58 -22.56 2.94
CA ILE A 427 7.74 -22.56 4.40
C ILE A 427 9.21 -22.37 4.78
N ALA A 428 10.12 -23.12 4.14
CA ALA A 428 11.56 -23.00 4.40
C ALA A 428 12.10 -21.58 4.12
N ASN A 429 11.59 -20.91 3.09
CA ASN A 429 12.00 -19.54 2.74
C ASN A 429 11.39 -18.48 3.67
N MET A 430 10.22 -18.74 4.24
CA MET A 430 9.60 -17.89 5.26
C MET A 430 10.33 -17.96 6.60
N SER A 431 10.72 -19.15 7.08
CA SER A 431 11.39 -19.32 8.38
C SER A 431 12.76 -18.65 8.44
N ARG A 432 13.44 -18.49 7.29
CA ARG A 432 14.72 -17.76 7.17
C ARG A 432 14.57 -16.23 7.32
N LYS A 433 13.37 -15.70 7.61
CA LYS A 433 13.13 -14.26 7.87
C LYS A 433 13.50 -13.86 9.31
N GLY A 434 13.55 -14.81 10.26
CA GLY A 434 13.84 -14.54 11.68
C GLY A 434 15.30 -14.71 12.13
N GLN A 435 16.24 -14.96 11.23
CA GLN A 435 17.66 -15.23 11.56
C GLN A 435 18.65 -14.20 10.99
N ALA A 436 18.17 -13.09 10.42
CA ALA A 436 19.00 -12.05 9.80
C ALA A 436 18.93 -10.74 10.57
#